data_AF-A0A3M5K218-F1
#
_entry.id   AF-A0A3M5K218-F1
#
_cell.length_a   1.000
_cell.length_b   1.000
_cell.length_c   1.000
_cell.angle_alpha   90.00
_cell.angle_beta   90.00
_cell.angle_gamma   90.00
#
_symmetry.space_group_name_H-M   'P 1'
#
loop_
_entity.id
_entity.type
_entity.pdbx_description
1 polymer ?
#
loop_
_entity_poly.entity_id
_entity_poly.type
_entity_poly.pdbx_seq_one_letter_code
_entity_poly.pdbx_strand_id
1 'polypeptide(L)'
;MLENREYLGFKYIAVERAKTNRPIEETTLKLHELMLARGAAHELESGRIDLPREMEVTVDEEQSLDSFVISDLRDRVGETFKKRYDDKLQLTSLQTASSKNSALIQLSDVIAGAIGRILNHEGERNFKDDMADLVVQMLDLKIEEGDIDGLDSAARFNV
;
A
#
# COMPACT_ATOMS: atom_id res chain seq x y z
N MET A 1 -15.13 26.34 4.05
CA MET A 1 -13.74 25.85 3.89
C MET A 1 -13.68 24.37 4.32
N LEU A 2 -14.50 23.54 3.69
CA LEU A 2 -14.77 22.14 4.02
C LEU A 2 -15.43 21.56 2.75
N GLU A 3 -14.68 21.02 1.79
CA GLU A 3 -15.31 20.38 0.60
C GLU A 3 -14.37 19.49 -0.25
N ASN A 4 -13.04 19.62 -0.15
CA ASN A 4 -12.12 18.87 -1.03
C ASN A 4 -11.27 17.78 -0.33
N ARG A 5 -11.61 17.36 0.88
CA ARG A 5 -10.89 16.27 1.59
C ARG A 5 -11.30 14.86 1.14
N GLU A 6 -12.25 14.73 0.22
CA GLU A 6 -12.92 13.45 -0.05
C GLU A 6 -12.11 12.41 -0.85
N TYR A 7 -11.09 12.70 -1.67
CA TYR A 7 -10.75 11.70 -2.73
C TYR A 7 -9.31 11.19 -2.84
N LEU A 8 -8.35 11.63 -2.02
CA LEU A 8 -6.98 11.10 -2.09
C LEU A 8 -6.43 10.85 -0.69
N GLY A 9 -5.96 9.62 -0.44
CA GLY A 9 -5.29 9.23 0.79
C GLY A 9 -4.10 8.35 0.47
N PHE A 10 -3.07 8.41 1.31
CA PHE A 10 -1.86 7.64 1.14
C PHE A 10 -1.75 6.64 2.29
N LYS A 11 -1.43 5.41 1.94
CA LYS A 11 -1.22 4.33 2.90
C LYS A 11 0.08 3.65 2.55
N TYR A 12 0.81 3.20 3.56
CA TYR A 12 1.97 2.36 3.34
C TYR A 12 1.88 1.10 4.16
N ILE A 13 2.51 0.07 3.62
CA ILE A 13 2.78 -1.16 4.34
C ILE A 13 4.26 -1.47 4.19
N ALA A 14 4.91 -1.81 5.29
CA ALA A 14 6.32 -2.15 5.32
C ALA A 14 6.51 -3.42 6.12
N VAL A 15 7.61 -4.16 5.89
CA VAL A 15 7.98 -5.30 6.71
C VAL A 15 9.45 -5.28 7.04
N GLU A 16 9.81 -5.60 8.28
CA GLU A 16 11.20 -5.75 8.68
C GLU A 16 11.83 -6.98 8.02
N ARG A 17 12.84 -6.78 7.17
CA ARG A 17 13.46 -7.86 6.39
C ARG A 17 14.05 -8.96 7.27
N ALA A 18 14.64 -8.61 8.40
CA ALA A 18 15.25 -9.56 9.32
C ALA A 18 14.25 -10.52 9.97
N LYS A 19 12.96 -10.17 9.99
CA LYS A 19 11.88 -10.97 10.58
C LYS A 19 11.13 -11.85 9.56
N THR A 20 11.56 -11.89 8.30
CA THR A 20 10.98 -12.75 7.27
C THR A 20 12.06 -13.53 6.52
N ASN A 21 11.86 -14.84 6.39
CA ASN A 21 12.74 -15.72 5.59
C ASN A 21 12.27 -15.86 4.13
N ARG A 22 11.16 -15.21 3.75
CA ARG A 22 10.60 -15.31 2.41
C ARG A 22 11.51 -14.61 1.39
N PRO A 23 11.53 -15.06 0.12
CA PRO A 23 12.07 -14.28 -1.00
C PRO A 23 11.48 -12.86 -1.03
N ILE A 24 12.24 -11.91 -1.59
CA ILE A 24 11.81 -10.50 -1.63
C ILE A 24 10.53 -10.39 -2.47
N GLU A 25 10.48 -11.07 -3.60
CA GLU A 25 9.38 -11.07 -4.55
C GLU A 25 8.10 -11.61 -3.91
N GLU A 26 8.19 -12.71 -3.16
CA GLU A 26 7.06 -13.28 -2.42
C GLU A 26 6.59 -12.32 -1.31
N THR A 27 7.54 -11.65 -0.65
CA THR A 27 7.25 -10.65 0.39
C THR A 27 6.49 -9.46 -0.20
N THR A 28 6.97 -8.90 -1.32
CA THR A 28 6.33 -7.79 -2.03
C THR A 28 4.92 -8.14 -2.48
N LEU A 29 4.74 -9.32 -3.08
CA LEU A 29 3.41 -9.80 -3.49
C LEU A 29 2.45 -9.90 -2.29
N LYS A 30 2.94 -10.39 -1.15
CA LYS A 30 2.12 -10.47 0.07
C LYS A 30 1.78 -9.09 0.63
N LEU A 31 2.70 -8.13 0.56
CA LEU A 31 2.46 -6.75 0.95
C LEU A 31 1.36 -6.10 0.09
N HIS A 32 1.35 -6.32 -1.23
CA HIS A 32 0.26 -5.86 -2.10
C HIS A 32 -1.11 -6.43 -1.67
N GLU A 33 -1.18 -7.75 -1.44
CA GLU A 33 -2.42 -8.41 -1.01
C GLU A 33 -2.94 -7.81 0.32
N LEU A 34 -2.04 -7.62 1.28
CA LEU A 34 -2.39 -7.07 2.60
C LEU A 34 -2.77 -5.59 2.52
N MET A 35 -2.07 -4.81 1.70
CA MET A 35 -2.39 -3.41 1.45
C MET A 35 -3.81 -3.27 0.91
N LEU A 36 -4.21 -4.10 -0.06
CA LEU A 36 -5.56 -4.08 -0.62
C LEU A 36 -6.62 -4.51 0.41
N ALA A 37 -6.37 -5.62 1.11
CA ALA A 37 -7.31 -6.15 2.11
C ALA A 37 -7.54 -5.18 3.27
N ARG A 38 -6.46 -4.66 3.86
CA ARG A 38 -6.50 -3.78 5.05
C ARG A 38 -6.77 -2.33 4.67
N GLY A 39 -6.25 -1.89 3.54
CA GLY A 39 -6.56 -0.59 2.94
C GLY A 39 -8.05 -0.42 2.75
N ALA A 40 -8.71 -1.40 2.13
CA ALA A 40 -10.16 -1.39 1.96
C ALA A 40 -10.91 -1.43 3.31
N ALA A 41 -10.49 -2.30 4.24
CA ALA A 41 -11.10 -2.38 5.56
C ALA A 41 -11.05 -1.03 6.29
N HIS A 42 -9.90 -0.37 6.29
CA HIS A 42 -9.77 0.94 6.92
C HIS A 42 -10.62 2.01 6.24
N GLU A 43 -10.69 2.05 4.90
CA GLU A 43 -11.54 3.04 4.21
C GLU A 43 -13.03 2.87 4.58
N LEU A 44 -13.48 1.63 4.78
CA LEU A 44 -14.83 1.32 5.25
C LEU A 44 -15.03 1.70 6.72
N GLU A 45 -14.10 1.31 7.59
CA GLU A 45 -14.18 1.56 9.04
C GLU A 45 -14.09 3.05 9.39
N SER A 46 -13.31 3.82 8.62
CA SER A 46 -13.22 5.28 8.75
C SER A 46 -14.40 6.03 8.13
N GLY A 47 -15.32 5.33 7.45
CA GLY A 47 -16.46 5.93 6.76
C GLY A 47 -16.09 6.75 5.53
N ARG A 48 -14.90 6.54 4.95
CA ARG A 48 -14.46 7.20 3.71
C ARG A 48 -15.09 6.58 2.47
N ILE A 49 -15.44 5.31 2.51
CA ILE A 49 -16.21 4.62 1.47
C ILE A 49 -17.37 3.85 2.07
N ASP A 50 -18.49 3.79 1.35
CA ASP A 50 -19.67 3.00 1.68
C ASP A 50 -19.87 1.83 0.72
N LEU A 51 -20.47 0.75 1.23
CA LEU A 51 -20.91 -0.42 0.46
C LEU A 51 -22.34 -0.23 -0.10
N PRO A 52 -22.66 -0.78 -1.28
CA PRO A 52 -21.77 -1.54 -2.16
C PRO A 52 -20.80 -0.65 -2.94
N ARG A 53 -19.62 -1.21 -3.26
CA ARG A 53 -18.55 -0.47 -3.95
C ARG A 53 -17.75 -1.37 -4.89
N GLU A 54 -17.35 -0.81 -6.01
CA GLU A 54 -16.37 -1.38 -6.93
C GLU A 54 -15.00 -0.72 -6.70
N MET A 55 -13.94 -1.51 -6.80
CA MET A 55 -12.56 -1.08 -6.62
C MET A 55 -11.74 -1.47 -7.84
N GLU A 56 -11.02 -0.50 -8.37
CA GLU A 56 -10.02 -0.69 -9.43
C GLU A 56 -8.63 -0.44 -8.85
N VAL A 57 -7.70 -1.32 -9.18
CA VAL A 57 -6.33 -1.27 -8.69
C VAL A 57 -5.38 -1.17 -9.88
N THR A 58 -4.48 -0.20 -9.82
CA THR A 58 -3.34 -0.11 -10.73
C THR A 58 -2.06 -0.20 -9.92
N VAL A 59 -1.18 -1.12 -10.29
CA VAL A 59 0.15 -1.30 -9.71
C VAL A 59 1.23 -0.89 -10.72
N ASP A 60 2.43 -0.55 -10.26
CA ASP A 60 3.53 -0.27 -11.19
C ASP A 60 3.90 -1.53 -11.99
N GLU A 61 4.42 -1.31 -13.19
CA GLU A 61 4.94 -2.38 -14.03
C GLU A 61 6.31 -2.84 -13.52
N GLU A 62 6.33 -3.95 -12.80
CA GLU A 62 7.56 -4.59 -12.32
C GLU A 62 7.78 -5.95 -13.00
N GLN A 63 9.04 -6.37 -13.15
CA GLN A 63 9.37 -7.68 -13.74
C GLN A 63 8.81 -8.87 -12.94
N SER A 64 8.61 -8.67 -11.64
CA SER A 64 8.01 -9.62 -10.68
C SER A 64 6.50 -9.77 -10.84
N LEU A 65 5.82 -8.85 -11.55
CA LEU A 65 4.37 -8.77 -11.67
C LEU A 65 3.93 -9.10 -13.10
N ASP A 66 4.21 -10.33 -13.54
CA ASP A 66 3.68 -10.83 -14.81
C ASP A 66 2.15 -11.02 -14.77
N SER A 67 1.56 -11.30 -15.94
CA SER A 67 0.11 -11.45 -16.06
C SER A 67 -0.47 -12.60 -15.23
N PHE A 68 0.31 -13.66 -14.95
CA PHE A 68 -0.13 -14.77 -14.09
C PHE A 68 -0.17 -14.33 -12.63
N VAL A 69 0.90 -13.69 -12.14
CA VAL A 69 0.98 -13.18 -10.76
C VAL A 69 -0.14 -12.16 -10.48
N ILE A 70 -0.40 -11.28 -11.44
CA ILE A 70 -1.48 -10.27 -11.36
C ILE A 70 -2.86 -10.92 -11.32
N SER A 71 -3.11 -11.92 -12.18
CA SER A 71 -4.38 -12.67 -12.16
C SER A 71 -4.58 -13.40 -10.82
N ASP A 72 -3.54 -14.08 -10.34
CA ASP A 72 -3.57 -14.82 -9.09
C ASP A 72 -3.80 -13.88 -7.88
N LEU A 73 -3.17 -12.71 -7.87
CA LEU A 73 -3.38 -11.69 -6.84
C LEU A 73 -4.81 -11.17 -6.86
N ARG A 74 -5.36 -10.87 -8.05
CA ARG A 74 -6.74 -10.41 -8.21
C ARG A 74 -7.72 -11.42 -7.64
N ASP A 75 -7.55 -12.70 -7.97
CA ASP A 75 -8.46 -13.75 -7.53
C ASP A 75 -8.40 -13.94 -6.00
N ARG A 76 -7.20 -13.92 -5.40
CA ARG A 76 -7.04 -13.96 -3.93
C ARG A 76 -7.69 -12.78 -3.21
N VAL A 77 -7.50 -11.56 -3.71
CA VAL A 77 -8.10 -10.35 -3.12
C VAL A 77 -9.61 -10.34 -3.31
N GLY A 78 -10.10 -10.73 -4.50
CA GLY A 78 -11.52 -10.87 -4.78
C GLY A 78 -12.21 -11.87 -3.86
N GLU A 79 -11.61 -13.04 -3.65
CA GLU A 79 -12.11 -14.00 -2.66
C GLU A 79 -12.14 -13.43 -1.24
N THR A 80 -11.12 -12.66 -0.86
CA THR A 80 -11.04 -12.02 0.45
C THR A 80 -12.17 -11.01 0.63
N PHE A 81 -12.42 -10.17 -0.39
CA PHE A 81 -13.51 -9.20 -0.36
C PHE A 81 -14.88 -9.88 -0.31
N LYS A 82 -15.10 -10.92 -1.13
CA LYS A 82 -16.33 -11.73 -1.10
C LYS A 82 -16.59 -12.32 0.28
N LYS A 83 -15.58 -12.97 0.88
CA LYS A 83 -15.69 -13.59 2.22
C LYS A 83 -15.96 -12.57 3.31
N ARG A 84 -15.36 -11.38 3.24
CA ARG A 84 -15.43 -10.36 4.31
C ARG A 84 -16.63 -9.42 4.19
N TYR A 85 -17.09 -9.15 2.98
CA TYR A 85 -18.10 -8.12 2.70
C TYR A 85 -19.33 -8.63 1.95
N ASP A 86 -19.51 -9.96 1.85
CA ASP A 86 -20.70 -10.60 1.26
C ASP A 86 -20.98 -10.08 -0.17
N ASP A 87 -19.94 -10.09 -1.02
CA ASP A 87 -19.95 -9.56 -2.40
C ASP A 87 -20.29 -8.06 -2.56
N LYS A 88 -20.43 -7.30 -1.46
CA LYS A 88 -20.72 -5.85 -1.53
C LYS A 88 -19.51 -5.00 -1.86
N LEU A 89 -18.30 -5.51 -1.67
CA LEU A 89 -17.06 -4.91 -2.17
C LEU A 89 -16.50 -5.80 -3.27
N GLN A 90 -16.28 -5.25 -4.46
CA GLN A 90 -15.82 -6.01 -5.62
C GLN A 90 -14.55 -5.40 -6.20
N LEU A 91 -13.52 -6.24 -6.41
CA LEU A 91 -12.34 -5.87 -7.16
C LEU A 91 -12.63 -6.11 -8.65
N THR A 92 -12.94 -5.05 -9.39
CA THR A 92 -13.34 -5.12 -10.80
C THR A 92 -12.14 -5.16 -11.73
N SER A 93 -11.03 -4.52 -11.32
CA SER A 93 -9.79 -4.42 -12.09
C SER A 93 -8.57 -4.51 -11.19
N LEU A 94 -7.56 -5.27 -11.63
CA LEU A 94 -6.20 -5.21 -11.11
C LEU A 94 -5.27 -5.29 -12.31
N GLN A 95 -4.56 -4.21 -12.60
CA GLN A 95 -3.72 -4.07 -13.79
C GLN A 95 -2.38 -3.42 -13.46
N THR A 96 -1.37 -3.66 -14.30
CA THR A 96 -0.09 -2.96 -14.24
C THR A 96 -0.13 -1.74 -15.14
N ALA A 97 0.60 -0.69 -14.78
CA ALA A 97 0.85 0.45 -15.64
C ALA A 97 2.27 0.95 -15.44
N SER A 98 2.92 1.39 -16.52
CA SER A 98 4.24 2.00 -16.42
C SER A 98 4.17 3.32 -15.65
N SER A 99 5.01 3.46 -14.62
CA SER A 99 5.23 4.71 -13.88
C SER A 99 5.47 5.93 -14.78
N LYS A 100 6.05 5.78 -15.98
CA LYS A 100 6.23 6.88 -16.96
C LYS A 100 4.93 7.56 -17.37
N ASN A 101 3.82 6.84 -17.31
CA ASN A 101 2.51 7.28 -17.77
C ASN A 101 1.53 7.57 -16.63
N SER A 102 1.96 7.45 -15.37
CA SER A 102 1.09 7.61 -14.20
C SER A 102 1.76 8.44 -13.11
N ALA A 103 1.27 9.68 -12.94
CA ALA A 103 1.73 10.55 -11.85
C ALA A 103 1.42 9.98 -10.46
N LEU A 104 0.34 9.18 -10.33
CA LEU A 104 -0.02 8.54 -9.06
C LEU A 104 0.93 7.40 -8.70
N ILE A 105 1.41 6.64 -9.69
CA ILE A 105 2.44 5.63 -9.47
C ILE A 105 3.76 6.31 -9.08
N GLN A 106 4.18 7.35 -9.82
CA GLN A 106 5.39 8.10 -9.46
C GLN A 106 5.31 8.71 -8.05
N LEU A 107 4.14 9.21 -7.67
CA LEU A 107 3.92 9.71 -6.31
C LEU A 107 4.03 8.59 -5.27
N SER A 108 3.51 7.40 -5.58
CA SER A 108 3.66 6.22 -4.73
C SER A 108 5.13 5.83 -4.56
N ASP A 109 5.94 5.91 -5.62
CA ASP A 109 7.40 5.65 -5.55
C ASP A 109 8.13 6.67 -4.67
N VAL A 110 7.78 7.95 -4.77
CA VAL A 110 8.35 9.01 -3.94
C VAL A 110 8.02 8.77 -2.46
N ILE A 111 6.78 8.38 -2.17
CA ILE A 111 6.33 8.06 -0.81
C ILE A 111 7.06 6.81 -0.29
N ALA A 112 7.11 5.73 -1.07
CA ALA A 112 7.80 4.50 -0.70
C ALA A 112 9.30 4.75 -0.47
N GLY A 113 9.94 5.56 -1.31
CA GLY A 113 11.33 5.97 -1.16
C GLY A 113 11.59 6.79 0.10
N ALA A 114 10.72 7.76 0.41
CA ALA A 114 10.82 8.57 1.63
C ALA A 114 10.64 7.71 2.89
N ILE A 115 9.62 6.86 2.92
CA ILE A 115 9.36 5.96 4.05
C ILE A 115 10.50 4.96 4.21
N GLY A 116 10.94 4.34 3.11
CA GLY A 116 12.08 3.42 3.13
C GLY A 116 13.35 4.09 3.66
N ARG A 117 13.57 5.36 3.33
CA ARG A 117 14.70 6.14 3.86
C ARG A 117 14.60 6.35 5.36
N ILE A 118 13.43 6.73 5.86
CA ILE A 118 13.18 6.99 7.28
C ILE A 118 13.28 5.70 8.11
N LEU A 119 12.66 4.61 7.63
CA LEU A 119 12.63 3.34 8.35
C LEU A 119 13.99 2.63 8.39
N ASN A 120 14.84 2.82 7.38
CA ASN A 120 16.16 2.19 7.30
C ASN A 120 17.31 3.18 7.57
N HIS A 121 17.03 4.33 8.18
CA HIS A 121 18.07 5.33 8.43
C HIS A 121 19.10 4.80 9.44
N GLU A 122 20.37 4.76 9.02
CA GLU A 122 21.51 4.47 9.88
C GLU A 122 22.64 5.48 9.59
N GLY A 123 23.31 5.96 10.62
CA GLY A 123 24.50 6.83 10.50
C GLY A 123 24.20 8.33 10.40
N GLU A 124 25.06 9.07 9.69
CA GLU A 124 24.94 10.53 9.57
C GLU A 124 23.91 10.95 8.51
N ARG A 125 23.09 11.94 8.88
CA ARG A 125 22.06 12.51 8.01
C ARG A 125 22.66 13.29 6.84
N ASN A 126 22.01 13.21 5.68
CA ASN A 126 22.34 13.98 4.49
C ASN A 126 21.06 14.51 3.81
N PHE A 127 21.25 15.24 2.70
CA PHE A 127 20.16 15.89 1.96
C PHE A 127 19.02 14.96 1.50
N LYS A 128 19.27 13.66 1.33
CA LYS A 128 18.20 12.71 0.98
C LYS A 128 17.30 12.41 2.17
N ASP A 129 17.86 12.42 3.38
CA ASP A 129 17.09 12.26 4.62
C ASP A 129 16.20 13.49 4.85
N ASP A 130 16.73 14.69 4.59
CA ASP A 130 15.95 15.93 4.69
C ASP A 130 14.83 16.01 3.65
N MET A 131 15.07 15.49 2.44
CA MET A 131 14.04 15.38 1.41
C MET A 131 12.94 14.38 1.81
N ALA A 132 13.31 13.24 2.42
CA ALA A 132 12.35 12.25 2.90
C ALA A 132 11.44 12.84 4.00
N ASP A 133 12.03 13.58 4.95
CA ASP A 133 11.28 14.27 5.99
C ASP A 133 10.32 15.31 5.41
N LEU A 134 10.76 16.06 4.38
CA LEU A 134 9.91 17.02 3.69
C LEU A 134 8.70 16.35 3.02
N VAL A 135 8.89 15.20 2.35
CA VAL A 135 7.79 14.45 1.73
C VAL A 135 6.77 14.02 2.77
N VAL A 136 7.22 13.45 3.89
CA VAL A 136 6.35 13.01 4.99
C VAL A 136 5.58 14.18 5.60
N GLN A 137 6.25 15.30 5.83
CA GLN A 137 5.60 16.51 6.36
C GLN A 137 4.59 17.10 5.38
N MET A 138 4.94 17.19 4.08
CA MET A 138 4.06 17.78 3.07
C MET A 138 2.78 16.97 2.85
N LEU A 139 2.87 15.64 2.99
CA LEU A 139 1.76 14.71 2.78
C LEU A 139 1.06 14.32 4.08
N ASP A 140 1.46 14.88 5.22
CA ASP A 140 0.96 14.55 6.57
C ASP A 140 0.95 13.04 6.83
N LEU A 141 2.00 12.35 6.37
CA LEU A 141 2.12 10.91 6.55
C LEU A 141 2.44 10.62 8.00
N LYS A 142 1.53 9.94 8.68
CA LYS A 142 1.82 9.39 9.99
C LYS A 142 2.79 8.23 9.81
N ILE A 143 3.82 8.15 10.64
CA ILE A 143 4.71 6.99 10.73
C ILE A 143 4.64 6.52 12.18
N GLU A 144 3.63 5.71 12.47
CA GLU A 144 3.39 5.12 13.78
C GLU A 144 3.87 3.67 13.77
N GLU A 145 4.41 3.21 14.90
CA GLU A 145 4.77 1.81 15.11
C GLU A 145 3.52 1.01 15.49
N GLY A 146 2.67 0.74 14.49
CA GLY A 146 1.56 -0.20 14.63
C GLY A 146 2.02 -1.60 14.19
N ASP A 147 2.26 -2.49 15.16
CA ASP A 147 2.41 -3.91 14.86
C ASP A 147 1.10 -4.46 14.29
N ILE A 148 1.22 -5.28 13.25
CA ILE A 148 0.08 -5.93 12.64
C ILE A 148 -0.32 -7.19 13.42
N ASP A 149 -1.51 -7.18 14.03
CA ASP A 149 -2.14 -8.39 14.57
C ASP A 149 -2.35 -9.45 13.47
N GLY A 150 -1.84 -10.65 13.71
CA GLY A 150 -2.00 -11.83 12.85
C GLY A 150 -1.00 -11.97 11.70
N LEU A 151 -0.02 -11.06 11.54
CA LEU A 151 1.22 -11.35 10.82
C LEU A 151 2.39 -11.47 11.81
N ASP A 152 3.47 -12.13 11.37
CA ASP A 152 4.78 -11.97 12.02
C ASP A 152 4.96 -10.48 12.33
N SER A 153 5.37 -10.15 13.56
CA SER A 153 5.50 -8.81 14.19
C SER A 153 6.55 -7.91 13.51
N ALA A 154 6.47 -7.91 12.19
CA ALA A 154 7.39 -7.42 11.20
C ALA A 154 6.67 -6.46 10.27
N ALA A 155 5.37 -6.69 9.99
CA ALA A 155 4.60 -5.86 9.09
C ALA A 155 4.00 -4.64 9.84
N ARG A 156 4.17 -3.45 9.26
CA ARG A 156 3.62 -2.16 9.71
C ARG A 156 2.65 -1.65 8.67
N PHE A 157 1.49 -1.14 9.10
CA PHE A 157 0.50 -0.53 8.22
C PHE A 157 0.06 0.80 8.81
N ASN A 158 0.17 1.89 8.03
CA ASN A 158 -0.28 3.20 8.51
C ASN A 158 -1.17 3.94 7.50
N VAL A 159 -2.04 4.79 8.06
CA VAL A 159 -3.24 5.31 7.42
C VAL A 159 -3.56 6.75 7.79
#